data_AF-A0A349VLY3-F1
#
_entry.id   AF-A0A349VLY3-F1
#
_cell.length_a   1.000
_cell.length_b   1.000
_cell.length_c   1.000
_cell.angle_alpha   90.00
_cell.angle_beta   90.00
_cell.angle_gamma   90.00
#
_symmetry.space_group_name_H-M   'P 1'
#
loop_
_entity.id
_entity.type
_entity.pdbx_description
1 polymer ?
#
loop_
_entity_poly.entity_id
_entity_poly.type
_entity_poly.pdbx_seq_one_letter_code
_entity_poly.pdbx_strand_id
1 'polypeptide(L)'
;AKGGGIGSSFEFVPDPSSRFGIRQQRWLETMFGDGTIPLRPVTSRDAEGNRYFSWKQDDQEERVPDFAEARDNVEKAWRIVEARPLALKRATEIVAKLDEKGFADSLSKAELEEVQEIGPFTWLTQGAAGVNAAPVLSSPQGLAMPGNKMMQKVFSTAEGKSVAVFNEPQTICYVIRLLAFEPPESDLQDRFEGVLGDQRRLSMVAQTAFAEVFMDWIAGLEKDLELTWNRDPRLPR
;
A
#
# COMPACT_ATOMS: atom_id res chain seq x y z
N ALA A 1 -11.38 -4.15 -4.03
CA ALA A 1 -10.69 -4.66 -5.23
C ALA A 1 -11.00 -3.76 -6.42
N LYS A 2 -10.04 -2.94 -6.87
CA LYS A 2 -10.06 -2.30 -8.20
C LYS A 2 -8.64 -2.28 -8.73
N GLY A 3 -8.10 -3.47 -8.92
CA GLY A 3 -6.81 -3.73 -9.57
C GLY A 3 -7.04 -4.58 -10.81
N GLY A 4 -7.96 -4.15 -11.67
CA GLY A 4 -8.39 -4.88 -12.86
C GLY A 4 -8.97 -3.89 -13.86
N GLY A 5 -8.45 -3.93 -15.08
CA GLY A 5 -8.85 -3.06 -16.17
C GLY A 5 -7.91 -3.16 -17.36
N ILE A 6 -8.26 -2.47 -18.44
CA ILE A 6 -7.55 -2.57 -19.71
C ILE A 6 -6.06 -2.21 -19.61
N GLY A 7 -5.67 -1.29 -18.72
CA GLY A 7 -4.28 -0.88 -18.53
C GLY A 7 -3.35 -1.99 -18.01
N SER A 8 -3.89 -2.98 -17.30
CA SER A 8 -3.16 -4.17 -16.82
C SER A 8 -3.34 -5.39 -17.72
N SER A 9 -4.08 -5.26 -18.82
CA SER A 9 -4.32 -6.36 -19.76
C SER A 9 -3.13 -6.61 -20.68
N PHE A 10 -3.08 -7.81 -21.27
CA PHE A 10 -1.99 -8.29 -22.10
C PHE A 10 -2.48 -9.29 -23.15
N GLU A 11 -1.63 -9.60 -24.12
CA GLU A 11 -1.80 -10.73 -25.03
C GLU A 11 -0.51 -11.56 -25.08
N PHE A 12 -0.64 -12.85 -25.37
CA PHE A 12 0.53 -13.69 -25.67
C PHE A 12 0.82 -13.62 -27.16
N VAL A 13 2.01 -13.12 -27.50
CA VAL A 13 2.46 -13.03 -28.88
C VAL A 13 3.65 -13.97 -29.11
N PRO A 14 3.77 -14.58 -30.30
CA PRO A 14 4.94 -15.39 -30.65
C PRO A 14 6.24 -14.58 -30.50
N ASP A 15 7.23 -15.17 -29.84
CA ASP A 15 8.55 -14.57 -29.65
C ASP A 15 9.63 -15.67 -29.69
N PRO A 16 10.41 -15.76 -30.80
CA PRO A 16 11.49 -16.73 -30.94
C PRO A 16 12.63 -16.55 -29.94
N SER A 17 12.77 -15.37 -29.33
CA SER A 17 13.80 -15.09 -28.32
C SER A 17 13.40 -15.55 -26.91
N SER A 18 12.10 -15.78 -26.68
CA SER A 18 11.59 -16.34 -25.43
C SER A 18 11.85 -17.85 -25.38
N ARG A 19 12.26 -18.36 -24.21
CA ARG A 19 12.43 -19.81 -23.97
C ARG A 19 11.17 -20.64 -24.25
N PHE A 20 10.00 -20.00 -24.23
CA PHE A 20 8.71 -20.63 -24.46
C PHE A 20 8.13 -20.35 -25.85
N GLY A 21 8.85 -19.65 -26.73
CA GLY A 21 8.36 -19.26 -28.06
C GLY A 21 7.24 -18.21 -28.04
N ILE A 22 6.88 -17.70 -26.86
CA ILE A 22 5.85 -16.68 -26.65
C ILE A 22 6.33 -15.66 -25.61
N ARG A 23 5.91 -14.40 -25.74
CA ARG A 23 6.06 -13.37 -24.71
C ARG A 23 4.71 -12.77 -24.36
N GLN A 24 4.63 -12.25 -23.14
CA GLN A 24 3.51 -11.43 -22.72
C GLN A 24 3.75 -9.99 -23.21
N GLN A 25 2.89 -9.48 -24.08
CA GLN A 25 2.92 -8.08 -24.51
C GLN A 25 1.82 -7.30 -23.79
N ARG A 26 2.21 -6.25 -23.07
CA ARG A 26 1.26 -5.42 -22.31
C ARG A 26 0.43 -4.55 -23.25
N TRP A 27 -0.82 -4.29 -22.88
CA TRP A 27 -1.71 -3.40 -23.65
C TRP A 27 -1.10 -2.01 -23.85
N LEU A 28 -0.48 -1.43 -22.82
CA LEU A 28 0.19 -0.12 -22.90
C LEU A 28 1.29 -0.09 -23.98
N GLU A 29 2.15 -1.11 -24.02
CA GLU A 29 3.21 -1.23 -25.05
C GLU A 29 2.61 -1.42 -26.45
N THR A 30 1.50 -2.15 -26.55
CA THR A 30 0.79 -2.39 -27.81
C THR A 30 0.13 -1.13 -28.36
N MET A 31 -0.32 -0.22 -27.47
CA MET A 31 -1.04 1.00 -27.87
C MET A 31 -0.16 2.25 -27.98
N PHE A 32 0.85 2.36 -27.13
CA PHE A 32 1.68 3.56 -27.00
C PHE A 32 3.16 3.29 -27.26
N GLY A 33 3.53 2.08 -27.68
CA GLY A 33 4.88 1.80 -28.14
C GLY A 33 5.20 2.49 -29.47
N ASP A 34 6.49 2.55 -29.78
CA ASP A 34 6.98 3.11 -31.04
C ASP A 34 6.47 2.29 -32.24
N GLY A 35 6.06 2.98 -33.31
CA GLY A 35 5.58 2.35 -34.54
C GLY A 35 4.15 1.80 -34.46
N THR A 36 3.35 2.24 -33.49
CA THR A 36 1.93 1.90 -33.41
C THR A 36 1.13 2.50 -34.56
N ILE A 37 0.25 1.68 -35.15
CA ILE A 37 -0.57 2.08 -36.31
C ILE A 37 -1.97 2.47 -35.81
N PRO A 38 -2.42 3.72 -36.04
CA PRO A 38 -3.78 4.13 -35.73
C PRO A 38 -4.83 3.24 -36.41
N LEU A 39 -5.97 3.09 -35.75
CA LEU A 39 -7.13 2.31 -36.18
C LEU A 39 -6.88 0.80 -36.37
N ARG A 40 -5.69 0.30 -36.02
CA ARG A 40 -5.43 -1.12 -35.99
C ARG A 40 -6.11 -1.74 -34.76
N PRO A 41 -7.03 -2.70 -34.96
CA PRO A 41 -7.66 -3.38 -33.84
C PRO A 41 -6.66 -4.30 -33.15
N VAL A 42 -6.68 -4.27 -31.82
CA VAL A 42 -5.93 -5.17 -30.95
C VAL A 42 -6.85 -5.73 -29.88
N THR A 43 -6.56 -6.96 -29.49
CA THR A 43 -7.23 -7.65 -28.40
C THR A 43 -6.27 -7.82 -27.23
N SER A 44 -6.81 -7.78 -26.03
CA SER A 44 -6.07 -8.12 -24.82
C SER A 44 -6.99 -8.77 -23.79
N ARG A 45 -6.40 -9.39 -22.76
CA ARG A 45 -7.13 -9.96 -21.63
C ARG A 45 -6.47 -9.62 -20.30
N ASP A 46 -7.26 -9.54 -19.24
CA ASP A 46 -6.73 -9.41 -17.87
C ASP A 46 -6.60 -10.79 -17.18
N ALA A 47 -6.07 -10.79 -15.96
CA ALA A 47 -5.86 -12.00 -15.17
C ALA A 47 -7.17 -12.69 -14.74
N GLU A 48 -8.29 -11.96 -14.76
CA GLU A 48 -9.63 -12.46 -14.44
C GLU A 48 -10.31 -13.07 -15.68
N GLY A 49 -9.69 -12.94 -16.85
CA GLY A 49 -10.18 -13.49 -18.12
C GLY A 49 -11.10 -12.56 -18.90
N ASN A 50 -11.31 -11.32 -18.44
CA ASN A 50 -12.07 -10.33 -19.20
C ASN A 50 -11.29 -9.97 -20.47
N ARG A 51 -11.98 -9.86 -21.60
CA ARG A 51 -11.38 -9.55 -22.90
C ARG A 51 -11.73 -8.13 -23.32
N TYR A 52 -10.73 -7.44 -23.85
CA TYR A 52 -10.85 -6.08 -24.35
C TYR A 52 -10.54 -6.04 -25.84
N PHE A 53 -11.25 -5.18 -26.54
CA PHE A 53 -11.04 -4.87 -27.95
C PHE A 53 -10.81 -3.38 -28.07
N SER A 54 -9.75 -2.97 -28.76
CA SER A 54 -9.32 -1.58 -28.76
C SER A 54 -8.60 -1.20 -30.05
N TRP A 55 -8.60 0.08 -30.37
CA TRP A 55 -7.82 0.66 -31.45
C TRP A 55 -7.43 2.09 -31.08
N LYS A 56 -6.21 2.50 -31.43
CA LYS A 56 -5.73 3.87 -31.23
C LYS A 56 -6.41 4.79 -32.25
N GLN A 57 -7.08 5.86 -31.84
CA GLN A 57 -7.73 6.79 -32.78
C GLN A 57 -6.81 7.93 -33.18
N ASP A 58 -6.13 8.51 -32.20
CA ASP A 58 -5.23 9.65 -32.37
C ASP A 58 -4.03 9.48 -31.43
N ASP A 59 -2.93 10.16 -31.74
CA ASP A 59 -1.72 10.20 -30.92
C ASP A 59 -1.32 11.65 -30.70
N GLN A 60 -1.40 12.11 -29.46
CA GLN A 60 -0.93 13.44 -29.09
C GLN A 60 0.40 13.32 -28.39
N GLU A 61 1.38 14.08 -28.86
CA GLU A 61 2.68 14.16 -28.19
C GLU A 61 2.50 14.58 -26.73
N GLU A 62 3.31 13.98 -25.86
CA GLU A 62 3.35 14.37 -24.46
C GLU A 62 3.77 15.84 -24.36
N ARG A 63 2.85 16.67 -23.86
CA ARG A 63 3.09 18.09 -23.63
C ARG A 63 2.66 18.49 -22.24
N VAL A 64 3.36 19.47 -21.68
CA VAL A 64 2.89 20.14 -20.47
C VAL A 64 1.84 21.17 -20.88
N PRO A 65 0.59 21.09 -20.36
CA PRO A 65 -0.43 22.08 -20.65
C PRO A 65 -0.02 23.44 -20.07
N ASP A 66 -0.47 24.52 -20.69
CA ASP A 66 -0.28 25.84 -20.11
C ASP A 66 -1.21 26.06 -18.89
N PHE A 67 -0.99 27.15 -18.15
CA PHE A 67 -1.80 27.43 -16.97
C PHE A 67 -3.27 27.72 -17.31
N ALA A 68 -3.57 28.31 -18.47
CA ALA A 68 -4.94 28.60 -18.86
C ALA A 68 -5.73 27.30 -19.13
N GLU A 69 -5.09 26.32 -19.75
CA GLU A 69 -5.61 24.97 -19.98
C GLU A 69 -5.76 24.17 -18.67
N ALA A 70 -4.80 24.30 -17.75
CA ALA A 70 -4.77 23.54 -16.50
C ALA A 70 -5.55 24.21 -15.36
N ARG A 71 -6.05 25.44 -15.54
CA ARG A 71 -6.61 26.30 -14.48
C ARG A 71 -7.65 25.58 -13.62
N ASP A 72 -8.59 24.88 -14.25
CA ASP A 72 -9.68 24.19 -13.55
C ASP A 72 -9.15 23.05 -12.66
N ASN A 73 -8.11 22.35 -13.11
CA ASN A 73 -7.49 21.28 -12.33
C ASN A 73 -6.67 21.85 -11.17
N VAL A 74 -5.95 22.96 -11.41
CA VAL A 74 -5.23 23.68 -10.36
C VAL A 74 -6.19 24.22 -9.31
N GLU A 75 -7.31 24.81 -9.72
CA GLU A 75 -8.32 25.33 -8.79
C GLU A 75 -8.92 24.20 -7.93
N LYS A 76 -9.28 23.07 -8.53
CA LYS A 76 -9.77 21.89 -7.79
C LYS A 76 -8.73 21.40 -6.77
N ALA A 77 -7.47 21.26 -7.19
CA ALA A 77 -6.39 20.84 -6.32
C ALA A 77 -6.17 21.84 -5.17
N TRP A 78 -6.18 23.14 -5.48
CA TRP A 78 -6.04 24.20 -4.50
C TRP A 78 -7.18 24.17 -3.47
N ARG A 79 -8.43 24.05 -3.90
CA ARG A 79 -9.59 23.91 -2.99
C ARG A 79 -9.45 22.72 -2.04
N ILE A 80 -8.95 21.58 -2.52
CA ILE A 80 -8.68 20.42 -1.67
C ILE A 80 -7.62 20.76 -0.62
N VAL A 81 -6.52 21.39 -1.02
CA VAL A 81 -5.43 21.78 -0.12
C VAL A 81 -5.94 22.74 0.97
N GLU A 82 -6.69 23.78 0.60
CA GLU A 82 -7.26 24.75 1.54
C GLU A 82 -8.34 24.14 2.45
N ALA A 83 -9.07 23.12 1.97
CA ALA A 83 -10.10 22.45 2.77
C ALA A 83 -9.52 21.51 3.84
N ARG A 84 -8.27 21.04 3.70
CA ARG A 84 -7.63 20.11 4.66
C ARG A 84 -7.66 20.60 6.12
N PRO A 85 -7.20 21.82 6.46
CA PRO A 85 -7.25 22.29 7.85
C PRO A 85 -8.68 22.38 8.39
N LEU A 86 -9.65 22.76 7.56
CA LEU A 86 -11.06 22.84 7.95
C LEU A 86 -11.66 21.46 8.24
N ALA A 87 -11.39 20.50 7.36
CA ALA A 87 -11.83 19.12 7.52
C ALA A 87 -11.21 18.48 8.78
N LEU A 88 -9.91 18.70 9.00
CA LEU A 88 -9.24 18.20 10.19
C LEU A 88 -9.83 18.80 11.47
N LYS A 89 -10.05 20.12 11.50
CA LYS A 89 -10.65 20.80 12.65
C LYS A 89 -12.03 20.23 12.98
N ARG A 90 -12.89 20.06 11.97
CA ARG A 90 -14.22 19.47 12.16
C ARG A 90 -14.13 18.03 12.68
N ALA A 91 -13.23 17.23 12.11
CA ALA A 91 -13.01 15.85 12.53
C ALA A 91 -12.51 15.77 13.99
N THR A 92 -11.58 16.64 14.40
CA THR A 92 -11.09 16.66 15.79
C THR A 92 -12.17 17.12 16.78
N GLU A 93 -13.04 18.05 16.39
CA GLU A 93 -14.21 18.43 17.20
C GLU A 93 -15.20 17.26 17.37
N ILE A 94 -15.37 16.42 16.35
CA ILE A 94 -16.22 15.22 16.46
C ILE A 94 -15.57 14.21 17.42
N VAL A 95 -14.26 13.97 17.30
CA VAL A 95 -13.52 13.10 18.24
C VAL A 95 -13.68 13.57 19.68
N ALA A 96 -13.51 14.86 19.95
CA ALA A 96 -13.68 15.41 21.29
C ALA A 96 -15.09 15.18 21.84
N LYS A 97 -16.14 15.37 21.02
CA LYS A 97 -17.53 15.09 21.41
C LYS A 97 -17.72 13.61 21.78
N LEU A 98 -17.20 12.71 20.95
CA LEU A 98 -17.30 11.27 21.14
C LEU A 98 -16.67 10.79 22.45
N ASP A 99 -15.56 11.42 22.86
CA ASP A 99 -14.89 11.15 24.13
C ASP A 99 -15.68 11.68 25.35
N GLU A 100 -16.41 12.79 25.21
CA GLU A 100 -17.17 13.41 26.31
C GLU A 100 -18.56 12.78 26.53
N LYS A 101 -19.32 12.55 25.45
CA LYS A 101 -20.75 12.20 25.52
C LYS A 101 -21.06 10.77 25.10
N GLY A 102 -20.07 10.02 24.60
CA GLY A 102 -20.29 8.69 24.05
C GLY A 102 -20.83 8.71 22.62
N PHE A 103 -20.85 7.53 21.97
CA PHE A 103 -21.02 7.42 20.52
C PHE A 103 -22.37 7.93 19.99
N ALA A 104 -23.48 7.42 20.53
CA ALA A 104 -24.83 7.71 20.05
C ALA A 104 -25.26 9.16 20.30
N ASP A 105 -24.84 9.77 21.41
CA ASP A 105 -25.25 11.12 21.81
C ASP A 105 -24.40 12.22 21.17
N SER A 106 -23.27 11.86 20.56
CA SER A 106 -22.33 12.81 19.96
C SER A 106 -22.60 13.12 18.50
N LEU A 107 -23.38 12.29 17.83
CA LEU A 107 -23.63 12.35 16.39
C LEU A 107 -25.10 12.68 16.11
N SER A 108 -25.33 13.49 15.08
CA SER A 108 -26.67 13.68 14.55
C SER A 108 -27.18 12.43 13.83
N LYS A 109 -28.49 12.34 13.60
CA LYS A 109 -29.09 11.22 12.87
C LYS A 109 -28.47 11.02 11.47
N ALA A 110 -28.21 12.12 10.75
CA ALA A 110 -27.59 12.06 9.43
C ALA A 110 -26.13 11.58 9.50
N GLU A 111 -25.37 11.98 10.53
CA GLU A 111 -24.00 11.49 10.73
C GLU A 111 -23.98 10.01 11.10
N LEU A 112 -24.96 9.53 11.87
CA LEU A 112 -25.10 8.11 12.22
C LEU A 112 -25.40 7.23 11.00
N GLU A 113 -26.17 7.73 10.04
CA GLU A 113 -26.50 7.01 8.79
C GLU A 113 -25.26 6.78 7.89
N GLU A 114 -24.24 7.63 8.01
CA GLU A 114 -22.98 7.52 7.28
C GLU A 114 -21.94 6.63 7.99
N VAL A 115 -22.19 6.24 9.24
CA VAL A 115 -21.28 5.37 10.00
C VAL A 115 -21.26 3.99 9.38
N GLN A 116 -20.05 3.49 9.09
CA GLN A 116 -19.83 2.13 8.63
C GLN A 116 -18.85 1.43 9.56
N GLU A 117 -19.19 0.20 9.94
CA GLU A 117 -18.27 -0.70 10.60
C GLU A 117 -17.31 -1.31 9.57
N ILE A 118 -16.02 -1.31 9.89
CA ILE A 118 -14.95 -1.77 8.99
C ILE A 118 -14.10 -2.78 9.74
N GLY A 119 -14.12 -4.04 9.29
CA GLY A 119 -13.22 -5.05 9.83
C GLY A 119 -13.79 -6.47 9.84
N PRO A 120 -13.02 -7.43 10.38
CA PRO A 120 -11.64 -7.26 10.88
C PRO A 120 -10.62 -7.08 9.74
N PHE A 121 -9.55 -6.32 9.99
CA PHE A 121 -8.44 -6.17 9.04
C PHE A 121 -7.10 -5.95 9.75
N THR A 122 -5.99 -6.27 9.07
CA THR A 122 -4.62 -6.07 9.54
C THR A 122 -3.98 -4.86 8.86
N TRP A 123 -2.92 -4.27 9.44
CA TRP A 123 -2.17 -3.19 8.78
C TRP A 123 -1.62 -3.64 7.42
N LEU A 124 -0.94 -4.79 7.41
CA LEU A 124 -0.37 -5.40 6.23
C LEU A 124 -1.07 -6.73 5.92
N THR A 125 -1.25 -7.02 4.63
CA THR A 125 -1.86 -8.25 4.13
C THR A 125 -1.00 -8.85 3.02
N GLN A 126 -1.03 -10.17 2.88
CA GLN A 126 -0.47 -10.87 1.72
C GLN A 126 -1.47 -10.91 0.55
N GLY A 127 -2.72 -10.49 0.76
CA GLY A 127 -3.76 -10.53 -0.26
C GLY A 127 -3.97 -11.94 -0.82
N ALA A 128 -4.22 -12.03 -2.12
CA ALA A 128 -4.28 -13.31 -2.84
C ALA A 128 -2.89 -13.83 -3.27
N ALA A 129 -1.81 -13.14 -2.89
CA ALA A 129 -0.47 -13.54 -3.29
C ALA A 129 -0.03 -14.78 -2.50
N GLY A 130 0.76 -15.65 -3.14
CA GLY A 130 1.21 -16.90 -2.56
C GLY A 130 2.13 -16.73 -1.35
N VAL A 131 2.39 -17.84 -0.67
CA VAL A 131 3.33 -17.93 0.45
C VAL A 131 4.69 -17.36 0.01
N ASN A 132 5.26 -16.44 0.80
CA ASN A 132 6.49 -15.66 0.56
C ASN A 132 6.36 -14.38 -0.28
N ALA A 133 5.15 -13.97 -0.67
CA ALA A 133 4.98 -12.62 -1.21
C ALA A 133 5.28 -11.56 -0.15
N ALA A 134 5.92 -10.46 -0.57
CA ALA A 134 6.12 -9.32 0.31
C ALA A 134 4.76 -8.80 0.79
N PRO A 135 4.60 -8.52 2.09
CA PRO A 135 3.35 -7.97 2.61
C PRO A 135 3.09 -6.59 2.00
N VAL A 136 1.84 -6.34 1.66
CA VAL A 136 1.37 -5.06 1.11
C VAL A 136 0.40 -4.38 2.07
N LEU A 137 0.23 -3.07 1.93
CA LEU A 137 -0.73 -2.32 2.74
C LEU A 137 -2.16 -2.82 2.51
N SER A 138 -2.90 -3.07 3.59
CA SER A 138 -4.31 -3.45 3.49
C SER A 138 -5.17 -2.33 2.92
N SER A 139 -6.19 -2.72 2.15
CA SER A 139 -7.20 -1.81 1.59
C SER A 139 -8.61 -2.31 1.95
N PRO A 140 -9.01 -2.20 3.24
CA PRO A 140 -10.31 -2.67 3.68
C PRO A 140 -11.44 -1.88 3.01
N GLN A 141 -12.59 -2.54 2.82
CA GLN A 141 -13.77 -1.88 2.26
C GLN A 141 -14.25 -0.78 3.20
N GLY A 142 -14.55 0.41 2.66
CA GLY A 142 -14.92 1.59 3.44
C GLY A 142 -13.79 2.61 3.65
N LEU A 143 -12.51 2.17 3.58
CA LEU A 143 -11.36 3.09 3.62
C LEU A 143 -10.75 3.29 2.24
N ALA A 144 -10.87 4.49 1.70
CA ALA A 144 -10.30 4.83 0.39
C ALA A 144 -8.82 5.24 0.53
N MET A 145 -7.91 4.39 0.03
CA MET A 145 -6.45 4.65 0.02
C MET A 145 -5.90 5.04 1.40
N PRO A 146 -6.10 4.21 2.45
CA PRO A 146 -5.79 4.58 3.83
C PRO A 146 -4.34 5.06 4.01
N GLY A 147 -3.37 4.39 3.40
CA GLY A 147 -1.97 4.80 3.50
C GLY A 147 -1.31 4.43 4.82
N ASN A 148 0.02 4.57 4.89
CA ASN A 148 0.76 4.09 6.06
C ASN A 148 0.52 4.97 7.30
N LYS A 149 0.36 6.28 7.10
CA LYS A 149 0.10 7.24 8.19
C LYS A 149 -1.27 7.02 8.84
N MET A 150 -2.28 6.67 8.05
CA MET A 150 -3.60 6.30 8.59
C MET A 150 -3.50 5.03 9.40
N MET A 151 -2.91 3.97 8.83
CA MET A 151 -2.79 2.69 9.52
C MET A 151 -2.04 2.85 10.84
N GLN A 152 -0.92 3.57 10.85
CA GLN A 152 -0.18 3.85 12.08
C GLN A 152 -1.06 4.50 13.14
N LYS A 153 -1.84 5.54 12.79
CA LYS A 153 -2.74 6.20 13.73
C LYS A 153 -3.85 5.29 14.23
N VAL A 154 -4.48 4.52 13.34
CA VAL A 154 -5.58 3.59 13.71
C VAL A 154 -5.07 2.51 14.66
N PHE A 155 -3.97 1.83 14.33
CA PHE A 155 -3.40 0.76 15.16
C PHE A 155 -2.69 1.26 16.43
N SER A 156 -2.45 2.57 16.56
CA SER A 156 -1.96 3.18 17.83
C SER A 156 -3.09 3.72 18.71
N THR A 157 -4.35 3.66 18.25
CA THR A 157 -5.51 4.14 19.01
C THR A 157 -5.94 3.05 20.00
N ALA A 158 -6.28 3.43 21.23
CA ALA A 158 -6.78 2.48 22.23
C ALA A 158 -8.22 2.05 21.93
N GLU A 159 -8.62 0.87 22.42
CA GLU A 159 -9.99 0.38 22.27
C GLU A 159 -11.01 1.38 22.84
N GLY A 160 -12.11 1.57 22.12
CA GLY A 160 -13.16 2.53 22.47
C GLY A 160 -12.81 4.00 22.22
N LYS A 161 -11.56 4.33 21.85
CA LYS A 161 -11.13 5.68 21.51
C LYS A 161 -11.28 5.99 20.02
N SER A 162 -11.31 7.29 19.72
CA SER A 162 -11.48 7.80 18.37
C SER A 162 -10.30 8.64 17.92
N VAL A 163 -10.04 8.65 16.61
CA VAL A 163 -8.96 9.40 15.98
C VAL A 163 -9.43 10.06 14.68
N ALA A 164 -8.94 11.28 14.43
CA ALA A 164 -9.12 11.99 13.17
C ALA A 164 -7.88 11.82 12.28
N VAL A 165 -8.08 11.38 11.04
CA VAL A 165 -6.97 11.07 10.15
C VAL A 165 -7.36 11.14 8.67
N PHE A 166 -6.44 11.66 7.84
CA PHE A 166 -6.59 11.65 6.39
C PHE A 166 -6.17 10.32 5.78
N ASN A 167 -6.79 9.98 4.66
CA ASN A 167 -6.24 8.99 3.74
C ASN A 167 -4.92 9.47 3.11
N GLU A 168 -4.19 8.57 2.42
CA GLU A 168 -2.87 8.85 1.85
C GLU A 168 -2.83 10.10 0.94
N PRO A 169 -3.75 10.30 -0.04
CA PRO A 169 -3.74 11.51 -0.87
C PRO A 169 -4.26 12.77 -0.15
N GLN A 170 -4.70 12.65 1.11
CA GLN A 170 -5.28 13.74 1.91
C GLN A 170 -6.47 14.41 1.22
N THR A 171 -7.35 13.60 0.66
CA THR A 171 -8.59 14.03 0.00
C THR A 171 -9.82 13.78 0.87
N ILE A 172 -9.74 12.83 1.80
CA ILE A 172 -10.84 12.47 2.71
C ILE A 172 -10.28 12.41 4.14
N CYS A 173 -10.90 13.15 5.06
CA CYS A 173 -10.61 13.07 6.48
C CYS A 173 -11.64 12.15 7.15
N TYR A 174 -11.17 11.08 7.77
CA TYR A 174 -11.99 10.12 8.50
C TYR A 174 -11.94 10.41 10.00
N VAL A 175 -13.07 10.13 10.67
CA VAL A 175 -13.14 9.94 12.12
C VAL A 175 -13.34 8.45 12.36
N ILE A 176 -12.37 7.82 13.00
CA ILE A 176 -12.36 6.37 13.20
C ILE A 176 -12.43 6.10 14.69
N ARG A 177 -13.39 5.28 15.12
CA ARG A 177 -13.45 4.73 16.49
C ARG A 177 -12.95 3.30 16.45
N LEU A 178 -11.95 2.99 17.27
CA LEU A 178 -11.49 1.61 17.40
C LEU A 178 -12.48 0.83 18.27
N LEU A 179 -13.05 -0.26 17.73
CA LEU A 179 -14.01 -1.09 18.45
C LEU A 179 -13.34 -2.15 19.31
N ALA A 180 -12.42 -2.91 18.72
CA ALA A 180 -11.68 -3.99 19.38
C ALA A 180 -10.44 -4.36 18.58
N PHE A 181 -9.48 -5.02 19.22
CA PHE A 181 -8.41 -5.75 18.55
C PHE A 181 -8.76 -7.25 18.50
N GLU A 182 -8.64 -7.85 17.31
CA GLU A 182 -8.87 -9.28 17.12
C GLU A 182 -7.62 -9.97 16.54
N PRO A 183 -7.04 -10.96 17.24
CA PRO A 183 -7.40 -11.44 18.57
C PRO A 183 -7.04 -10.40 19.67
N PRO A 184 -7.60 -10.55 20.90
CA PRO A 184 -7.25 -9.68 22.02
C PRO A 184 -5.75 -9.64 22.30
N GLU A 185 -5.28 -8.55 22.90
CA GLU A 185 -3.85 -8.37 23.22
C GLU A 185 -3.28 -9.51 24.09
N SER A 186 -4.07 -10.04 25.03
CA SER A 186 -3.69 -11.19 25.85
C SER A 186 -3.35 -12.42 25.01
N ASP A 187 -4.14 -12.72 23.99
CA ASP A 187 -3.90 -13.86 23.10
C ASP A 187 -2.66 -13.64 22.23
N LEU A 188 -2.41 -12.40 21.82
CA LEU A 188 -1.20 -12.04 21.09
C LEU A 188 0.04 -12.18 21.99
N GLN A 189 -0.06 -11.77 23.24
CA GLN A 189 0.98 -11.94 24.24
C GLN A 189 1.25 -13.43 24.50
N ASP A 190 0.22 -14.24 24.76
CA ASP A 190 0.34 -15.68 24.96
C ASP A 190 0.98 -16.37 23.76
N ARG A 191 0.62 -15.97 22.53
CA ARG A 191 1.23 -16.47 21.30
C ARG A 191 2.70 -16.07 21.19
N PHE A 192 3.03 -14.84 21.54
CA PHE A 192 4.41 -14.36 21.52
C PHE A 192 5.26 -15.12 22.54
N GLU A 193 4.76 -15.23 23.78
CA GLU A 193 5.42 -15.95 24.88
C GLU A 193 5.53 -17.45 24.60
N GLY A 194 4.50 -18.07 24.01
CA GLY A 194 4.50 -19.47 23.61
C GLY A 194 5.58 -19.80 22.56
N VAL A 195 6.04 -18.81 21.79
CA VAL A 195 7.14 -18.97 20.81
C VAL A 195 8.52 -18.78 21.46
N LEU A 196 8.62 -18.18 22.66
CA LEU A 196 9.90 -18.03 23.37
C LEU A 196 10.54 -19.37 23.74
N GLY A 197 9.76 -20.46 23.83
CA GLY A 197 10.28 -21.82 24.01
C GLY A 197 10.60 -22.58 22.71
N ASP A 198 10.19 -22.05 21.55
CA ASP A 198 10.40 -22.71 20.26
C ASP A 198 11.77 -22.33 19.66
N GLN A 199 12.76 -23.14 20.00
CA GLN A 199 14.15 -22.98 19.56
C GLN A 199 14.29 -22.93 18.03
N ARG A 200 13.37 -23.53 17.25
CA ARG A 200 13.43 -23.49 15.77
C ARG A 200 13.07 -22.11 15.25
N ARG A 201 12.07 -21.43 15.82
CA ARG A 201 11.68 -20.07 15.40
C ARG A 201 12.70 -19.03 15.84
N LEU A 202 13.24 -19.19 17.06
CA LEU A 202 14.34 -18.36 17.55
C LEU A 202 15.62 -18.55 16.73
N SER A 203 15.89 -19.76 16.20
CA SER A 203 17.12 -20.01 15.45
C SER A 203 17.27 -19.17 14.18
N MET A 204 16.17 -18.80 13.49
CA MET A 204 16.25 -17.93 12.31
C MET A 204 16.59 -16.47 12.67
N VAL A 205 16.01 -15.95 13.74
CA VAL A 205 16.33 -14.61 14.26
C VAL A 205 17.75 -14.58 14.80
N ALA A 206 18.13 -15.62 15.57
CA ALA A 206 19.47 -15.77 16.11
C ALA A 206 20.54 -15.91 15.02
N GLN A 207 20.27 -16.60 13.91
CA GLN A 207 21.19 -16.66 12.77
C GLN A 207 21.41 -15.28 12.13
N THR A 208 20.34 -14.48 12.01
CA THR A 208 20.42 -13.13 11.46
C THR A 208 21.22 -12.21 12.38
N ALA A 209 20.90 -12.20 13.67
CA ALA A 209 21.63 -11.43 14.68
C ALA A 209 23.09 -11.88 14.81
N PHE A 210 23.37 -13.19 14.72
CA PHE A 210 24.73 -13.73 14.75
C PHE A 210 25.54 -13.26 13.54
N ALA A 211 24.95 -13.24 12.34
CA ALA A 211 25.61 -12.74 11.14
C ALA A 211 25.97 -11.25 11.27
N GLU A 212 25.06 -10.42 11.78
CA GLU A 212 25.32 -9.00 12.03
C GLU A 212 26.44 -8.79 13.06
N VAL A 213 26.34 -9.43 14.23
CA VAL A 213 27.35 -9.32 15.30
C VAL A 213 28.72 -9.84 14.83
N PHE A 214 28.74 -10.92 14.04
CA PHE A 214 29.98 -11.46 13.49
C PHE A 214 30.64 -10.47 12.51
N MET A 215 29.86 -9.84 11.62
CA MET A 215 30.38 -8.84 10.69
C MET A 215 30.87 -7.58 11.40
N ASP A 216 30.14 -7.11 12.41
CA ASP A 216 30.54 -5.97 13.24
C ASP A 216 31.84 -6.26 14.02
N TRP A 217 31.98 -7.49 14.54
CA TRP A 217 33.18 -7.93 15.22
C TRP A 217 34.39 -7.99 14.28
N ILE A 218 34.22 -8.52 13.06
CA ILE A 218 35.29 -8.53 12.04
C ILE A 218 35.67 -7.11 11.65
N ALA A 219 34.70 -6.22 11.39
CA ALA A 219 34.96 -4.82 11.08
C ALA A 219 35.69 -4.09 12.21
N GLY A 220 35.35 -4.40 13.47
CA GLY A 220 36.07 -3.91 14.64
C GLY A 220 37.52 -4.38 14.68
N LEU A 221 37.78 -5.67 14.45
CA LEU A 221 39.13 -6.22 14.39
C LEU A 221 39.97 -5.64 13.25
N GLU A 222 39.39 -5.47 12.07
CA GLU A 222 40.07 -4.85 10.93
C GLU A 222 40.49 -3.41 11.24
N LYS A 223 39.63 -2.67 11.93
CA LYS A 223 39.92 -1.31 12.38
C LYS A 223 41.02 -1.28 13.44
N ASP A 224 40.93 -2.12 14.47
CA ASP A 224 41.86 -2.13 15.59
C ASP A 224 43.26 -2.62 15.17
N LEU A 225 43.34 -3.50 14.17
CA LEU A 225 44.59 -4.04 13.64
C LEU A 225 45.13 -3.26 12.43
N GLU A 226 44.52 -2.13 12.07
CA GLU A 226 44.87 -1.30 10.91
C GLU A 226 45.03 -2.13 9.61
N LEU A 227 44.13 -3.08 9.41
CA LEU A 227 44.29 -4.12 8.41
C LEU A 227 43.97 -3.58 7.00
N THR A 228 44.95 -3.59 6.11
CA THR A 228 44.78 -3.20 4.70
C THR A 228 44.66 -4.43 3.79
N TRP A 229 43.49 -4.61 3.19
CA TRP A 229 43.25 -5.69 2.23
C TRP A 229 43.84 -5.35 0.86
N ASN A 230 44.81 -6.13 0.40
CA ASN A 230 45.33 -6.04 -0.98
C ASN A 230 44.35 -6.59 -2.03
N ARG A 231 43.29 -7.29 -1.59
CA ARG A 231 42.18 -7.81 -2.41
C ARG A 231 41.00 -8.12 -1.50
N ASP A 232 39.78 -7.86 -1.98
CA ASP A 232 38.57 -8.14 -1.21
C ASP A 232 38.49 -9.61 -0.75
N PRO A 233 38.15 -9.85 0.54
CA PRO A 233 38.00 -11.19 1.07
C PRO A 233 36.83 -11.92 0.39
N ARG A 234 37.09 -13.17 -0.02
CA ARG A 234 36.04 -14.03 -0.58
C ARG A 234 35.33 -14.74 0.56
N LEU A 235 34.07 -14.39 0.79
CA LEU A 235 33.23 -15.12 1.74
C LEU A 235 33.04 -16.58 1.26
N PRO A 236 33.15 -17.58 2.16
CA PRO A 236 32.88 -18.97 1.82
C PRO A 236 31.40 -19.12 1.43
N ARG A 237 31.14 -19.93 0.38
CA ARG A 237 29.80 -20.31 -0.08
C ARG A 237 29.22 -21.42 0.79
#